data_AF-A0AAI9UWN9-F1
#
_entry.id   AF-A0AAI9UWN9-F1
#
_cell.length_a   1.000
_cell.length_b   1.000
_cell.length_c   1.000
_cell.angle_alpha   90.00
_cell.angle_beta   90.00
_cell.angle_gamma   90.00
#
_symmetry.space_group_name_H-M   'P 1'
#
loop_
_entity.id
_entity.type
_entity.pdbx_description
1 polymer ?
#
loop_
_entity_poly.entity_id
_entity_poly.type
_entity_poly.pdbx_seq_one_letter_code
_entity_poly.pdbx_strand_id
1 'polypeptide(L)'
;MSTDYTSKTVLITGAASGLGLSLTRHFLAANATVLALDVSDASLASLPSKFDDAPDLRARLHPVKADITDPASVSAAISSWIDGGEDSAVNKGKRRLDVLVNNAGISDLMHPTADCPIAMWDRQILVNMTGSFVTSQRAIQQFLKQEPVDGQRGVILNVISAAGVHGARAGVAYTASKHGTVGLTRSTAAFYGPKGIRCLAIMPGPMMTNMARDEEHIKEFHPEGLAMGKTPSPSEHSYTTMCLIANETSSISGVDFQHLPR
;
A
#
# COMPACT_ATOMS: atom_id res chain seq x y z
N MET A 1 3.14 0.83 -22.68
CA MET A 1 3.93 0.25 -21.56
C MET A 1 3.40 -1.13 -21.29
N SER A 2 4.25 -2.13 -21.09
CA SER A 2 3.78 -3.49 -20.81
C SER A 2 3.09 -3.54 -19.45
N THR A 3 1.87 -4.03 -19.41
CA THR A 3 1.10 -4.30 -18.18
C THR A 3 1.30 -5.73 -17.68
N ASP A 4 2.28 -6.46 -18.23
CA ASP A 4 2.58 -7.84 -17.87
C ASP A 4 3.64 -7.93 -16.76
N TYR A 5 3.27 -8.59 -15.67
CA TYR A 5 4.07 -8.84 -14.47
C TYR A 5 4.43 -10.32 -14.32
N THR A 6 4.43 -11.08 -15.42
CA THR A 6 4.93 -12.46 -15.43
C THR A 6 6.30 -12.58 -14.73
N SER A 7 6.42 -13.58 -13.86
CA SER A 7 7.61 -13.84 -13.04
C SER A 7 8.00 -12.73 -12.05
N LYS A 8 7.12 -11.75 -11.81
CA LYS A 8 7.29 -10.74 -10.75
C LYS A 8 6.52 -11.13 -9.51
N THR A 9 7.14 -10.95 -8.35
CA THR A 9 6.45 -11.08 -7.05
C THR A 9 6.11 -9.72 -6.47
N VAL A 10 4.83 -9.54 -6.15
CA VAL A 10 4.27 -8.32 -5.56
C VAL A 10 3.77 -8.63 -4.15
N LEU A 11 4.35 -7.99 -3.14
CA LEU A 11 3.85 -8.02 -1.77
C LEU A 11 2.88 -6.85 -1.57
N ILE A 12 1.67 -7.12 -1.08
CA ILE A 12 0.65 -6.11 -0.83
C ILE A 12 0.22 -6.19 0.63
N THR A 13 0.23 -5.08 1.36
CA THR A 13 -0.25 -5.03 2.75
C THR A 13 -1.73 -4.63 2.81
N GLY A 14 -2.49 -5.20 3.75
CA GLY A 14 -3.94 -5.01 3.83
C GLY A 14 -4.65 -5.55 2.58
N ALA A 15 -4.14 -6.65 2.04
CA ALA A 15 -4.49 -7.16 0.72
C ALA A 15 -5.86 -7.85 0.66
N ALA A 16 -6.47 -8.19 1.80
CA ALA A 16 -7.67 -9.02 1.81
C ALA A 16 -8.98 -8.22 1.69
N SER A 17 -8.93 -6.89 1.72
CA SER A 17 -10.11 -6.03 1.70
C SER A 17 -9.93 -4.70 0.96
N GLY A 18 -11.05 -4.02 0.68
CA GLY A 18 -11.06 -2.67 0.10
C GLY A 18 -10.15 -2.48 -1.12
N LEU A 19 -9.34 -1.41 -1.09
CA LEU A 19 -8.38 -1.10 -2.13
C LEU A 19 -7.29 -2.18 -2.27
N GLY A 20 -6.84 -2.79 -1.17
CA GLY A 20 -5.82 -3.84 -1.21
C GLY A 20 -6.28 -5.09 -1.96
N LEU A 21 -7.55 -5.47 -1.82
CA LEU A 21 -8.16 -6.55 -2.60
C LEU A 21 -8.25 -6.20 -4.08
N SER A 22 -8.60 -4.94 -4.41
CA SER A 22 -8.61 -4.46 -5.80
C SER A 22 -7.22 -4.51 -6.44
N LEU A 23 -6.20 -4.03 -5.73
CA LEU A 23 -4.80 -4.12 -6.15
C LEU A 23 -4.34 -5.57 -6.30
N THR A 24 -4.73 -6.46 -5.38
CA THR A 24 -4.45 -7.90 -5.45
C THR A 24 -5.02 -8.51 -6.73
N ARG A 25 -6.30 -8.26 -7.04
CA ARG A 25 -6.91 -8.73 -8.31
C ARG A 25 -6.17 -8.19 -9.53
N HIS A 26 -5.84 -6.90 -9.51
CA HIS A 26 -5.16 -6.25 -10.62
C HIS A 26 -3.79 -6.88 -10.91
N PHE A 27 -2.94 -7.04 -9.90
CA PHE A 27 -1.62 -7.65 -10.09
C PHE A 27 -1.70 -9.13 -10.48
N LEU A 28 -2.65 -9.90 -9.94
CA LEU A 28 -2.85 -11.29 -10.36
C LEU A 28 -3.29 -11.39 -11.83
N ALA A 29 -4.22 -10.53 -12.25
CA ALA A 29 -4.69 -10.44 -13.65
C ALA A 29 -3.57 -10.00 -14.60
N ALA A 30 -2.62 -9.23 -14.09
CA ALA A 30 -1.38 -8.88 -14.77
C ALA A 30 -0.30 -9.98 -14.71
N ASN A 31 -0.64 -11.23 -14.35
CA ASN A 31 0.26 -12.38 -14.24
C ASN A 31 1.32 -12.32 -13.13
N ALA A 32 1.20 -11.39 -12.18
CA ALA A 32 2.08 -11.40 -11.02
C ALA A 32 1.79 -12.58 -10.09
N THR A 33 2.80 -12.97 -9.32
CA THR A 33 2.61 -13.68 -8.06
C THR A 33 2.36 -12.66 -6.96
N VAL A 34 1.27 -12.82 -6.20
CA VAL A 34 0.91 -11.87 -5.13
C VAL A 34 1.07 -12.50 -3.76
N LEU A 35 1.95 -11.91 -2.95
CA LEU A 35 2.07 -12.18 -1.52
C LEU A 35 1.13 -11.22 -0.77
N ALA A 36 -0.06 -11.71 -0.44
CA ALA A 36 -1.15 -10.93 0.14
C ALA A 36 -1.05 -10.92 1.67
N LEU A 37 -0.51 -9.84 2.24
CA LEU A 37 -0.39 -9.66 3.68
C LEU A 37 -1.65 -9.02 4.25
N ASP A 38 -2.12 -9.57 5.36
CA ASP A 38 -3.16 -8.97 6.20
C ASP A 38 -2.99 -9.40 7.66
N VAL A 39 -3.54 -8.62 8.59
CA VAL A 39 -3.52 -8.96 10.03
C VAL A 39 -4.73 -9.83 10.41
N SER A 40 -5.80 -9.76 9.63
CA SER A 40 -7.07 -10.45 9.90
C SER A 40 -7.04 -11.90 9.38
N ASP A 41 -7.05 -12.88 10.30
CA ASP A 41 -7.18 -14.29 9.95
C ASP A 41 -8.44 -14.57 9.12
N ALA A 42 -9.57 -13.98 9.51
CA ALA A 42 -10.85 -14.17 8.83
C ALA A 42 -10.82 -13.62 7.39
N SER A 43 -10.19 -12.46 7.18
CA SER A 43 -10.07 -11.86 5.85
C SER A 43 -9.15 -12.71 4.97
N LEU A 44 -8.04 -13.23 5.50
CA LEU A 44 -7.14 -14.13 4.77
C LEU A 44 -7.79 -15.48 4.46
N ALA A 45 -8.51 -16.07 5.40
CA ALA A 45 -9.20 -17.35 5.20
C ALA A 45 -10.25 -17.28 4.09
N SER A 46 -10.95 -16.15 3.97
CA SER A 46 -11.93 -15.91 2.90
C SER A 46 -11.34 -15.36 1.60
N LEU A 47 -10.06 -14.98 1.57
CA LEU A 47 -9.47 -14.36 0.39
C LEU A 47 -9.41 -15.33 -0.83
N PRO A 48 -9.01 -16.60 -0.70
CA PRO A 48 -8.94 -17.53 -1.83
C PRO A 48 -10.29 -17.75 -2.53
N SER A 49 -11.40 -17.80 -1.79
CA SER A 49 -12.72 -18.03 -2.38
C SER A 49 -13.20 -16.88 -3.27
N LYS A 50 -12.62 -15.68 -3.09
CA LYS A 50 -12.85 -14.54 -3.99
C LYS A 50 -12.30 -14.74 -5.41
N PHE A 51 -11.59 -15.85 -5.66
CA PHE A 51 -10.96 -16.21 -6.92
C PHE A 51 -11.35 -17.64 -7.36
N ASP A 52 -12.44 -18.22 -6.83
CA ASP A 52 -12.88 -19.58 -7.19
C ASP A 52 -13.18 -19.72 -8.70
N ASP A 53 -13.74 -18.67 -9.31
CA ASP A 53 -14.02 -18.62 -10.76
C ASP A 53 -12.77 -18.34 -11.62
N ALA A 54 -11.61 -18.17 -11.01
CA ALA A 54 -10.35 -17.82 -11.68
C ALA A 54 -9.16 -18.62 -11.10
N PRO A 55 -9.13 -19.95 -11.30
CA PRO A 55 -8.16 -20.85 -10.67
C PRO A 55 -6.70 -20.48 -10.98
N ASP A 56 -6.42 -19.96 -12.18
CA ASP A 56 -5.07 -19.51 -12.55
C ASP A 56 -4.61 -18.29 -11.74
N LEU A 57 -5.52 -17.38 -11.40
CA LEU A 57 -5.22 -16.25 -10.51
C LEU A 57 -5.01 -16.76 -9.08
N ARG A 58 -5.88 -17.66 -8.61
CA ARG A 58 -5.78 -18.26 -7.28
C ARG A 58 -4.46 -19.01 -7.08
N ALA A 59 -3.95 -19.70 -8.09
CA ALA A 59 -2.69 -20.44 -8.02
C ALA A 59 -1.47 -19.54 -7.77
N ARG A 60 -1.56 -18.23 -8.08
CA ARG A 60 -0.50 -17.24 -7.87
C ARG A 60 -0.73 -16.34 -6.66
N LEU A 61 -1.80 -16.58 -5.91
CA LEU A 61 -2.15 -15.85 -4.69
C LEU A 61 -1.59 -16.60 -3.47
N HIS A 62 -0.81 -15.89 -2.67
CA HIS A 62 -0.22 -16.41 -1.43
C HIS A 62 -0.66 -15.53 -0.24
N PRO A 63 -1.75 -15.87 0.44
CA PRO A 63 -2.18 -15.17 1.65
C PRO A 63 -1.19 -15.46 2.80
N VAL A 64 -0.74 -14.41 3.49
CA VAL A 64 0.17 -14.54 4.64
C VAL A 64 -0.29 -13.61 5.75
N LYS A 65 -0.43 -14.16 6.96
CA LYS A 65 -0.70 -13.36 8.15
C LYS A 65 0.53 -12.57 8.52
N ALA A 66 0.39 -11.24 8.61
CA ALA A 66 1.44 -10.39 9.14
C ALA A 66 0.87 -9.13 9.79
N ASP A 67 1.41 -8.76 10.94
CA ASP A 67 1.23 -7.43 11.52
C ASP A 67 2.35 -6.53 11.05
N ILE A 68 2.00 -5.51 10.25
CA ILE A 68 2.99 -4.58 9.69
C ILE A 68 3.66 -3.71 10.74
N THR A 69 3.09 -3.61 11.94
CA THR A 69 3.64 -2.86 13.07
C THR A 69 4.70 -3.66 13.84
N ASP A 70 4.78 -4.97 13.61
CA ASP A 70 5.80 -5.86 14.16
C ASP A 70 6.88 -6.19 13.11
N PRO A 71 8.12 -5.68 13.28
CA PRO A 71 9.21 -5.98 12.36
C PRO A 71 9.57 -7.46 12.25
N ALA A 72 9.33 -8.28 13.29
CA ALA A 72 9.58 -9.70 13.24
C ALA A 72 8.54 -10.41 12.37
N SER A 73 7.26 -10.08 12.54
CA SER A 73 6.15 -10.57 11.70
C SER A 73 6.39 -10.32 10.21
N VAL A 74 6.76 -9.10 9.83
CA VAL A 74 7.07 -8.75 8.44
C VAL A 74 8.29 -9.51 7.90
N SER A 75 9.32 -9.67 8.73
CA SER A 75 10.52 -10.42 8.33
C SER A 75 10.19 -11.89 8.07
N ALA A 76 9.40 -12.51 8.95
CA ALA A 76 8.94 -13.90 8.77
C ALA A 76 8.09 -14.07 7.52
N ALA A 77 7.20 -13.11 7.21
CA ALA A 77 6.38 -13.15 6.00
C ALA A 77 7.24 -13.11 4.73
N ILE A 78 8.25 -12.23 4.66
CA ILE A 78 9.15 -12.15 3.50
C ILE A 78 10.05 -13.38 3.42
N SER A 79 10.66 -13.81 4.53
CA SER A 79 11.53 -14.99 4.56
C SER A 79 10.80 -16.27 4.17
N SER A 80 9.58 -16.50 4.66
CA SER A 80 8.80 -17.70 4.30
C SER A 80 8.55 -17.79 2.78
N TRP A 81 8.38 -16.66 2.11
CA TRP A 81 8.32 -16.62 0.65
C TRP A 81 9.68 -16.93 0.03
N ILE A 82 10.73 -16.20 0.40
CA ILE A 82 12.07 -16.30 -0.21
C ILE A 82 12.68 -17.70 -0.02
N ASP A 83 12.52 -18.30 1.15
CA ASP A 83 13.18 -19.55 1.54
C ASP A 83 12.40 -20.81 1.10
N GLY A 84 11.09 -20.70 0.80
CA GLY A 84 10.22 -21.86 0.48
C GLY A 84 10.42 -22.50 -0.90
N GLY A 85 11.60 -22.37 -1.52
CA GLY A 85 11.81 -22.61 -2.94
C GLY A 85 12.38 -23.98 -3.33
N GLU A 86 11.52 -25.00 -3.52
CA GLU A 86 11.73 -26.07 -4.52
C GLU A 86 10.42 -26.50 -5.24
N ASP A 87 9.24 -26.41 -4.62
CA ASP A 87 8.01 -27.08 -5.13
C ASP A 87 7.06 -26.25 -6.02
N SER A 88 7.31 -24.95 -6.25
CA SER A 88 6.37 -24.12 -7.01
C SER A 88 6.73 -24.06 -8.50
N ALA A 89 5.92 -24.72 -9.33
CA ALA A 89 6.01 -24.75 -10.80
C ALA A 89 6.14 -23.37 -11.50
N VAL A 90 5.84 -22.28 -10.78
CA VAL A 90 5.82 -20.90 -11.31
C VAL A 90 7.21 -20.24 -11.34
N ASN A 91 8.19 -20.71 -10.56
CA ASN A 91 9.55 -20.11 -10.51
C ASN A 91 10.63 -21.20 -10.46
N LYS A 92 11.15 -21.61 -11.62
CA LYS A 92 12.28 -22.56 -11.75
C LYS A 92 13.64 -21.96 -11.31
N GLY A 93 13.65 -20.96 -10.42
CA GLY A 93 14.82 -20.23 -9.95
C GLY A 93 14.63 -19.65 -8.55
N LYS A 94 15.67 -19.01 -7.99
CA LYS A 94 15.63 -18.41 -6.65
C LYS A 94 14.46 -17.42 -6.55
N ARG A 95 13.58 -17.61 -5.56
CA ARG A 95 12.48 -16.70 -5.28
C ARG A 95 13.01 -15.31 -4.92
N ARG A 96 12.25 -14.29 -5.31
CA ARG A 96 12.59 -12.88 -5.12
C ARG A 96 11.35 -12.10 -4.74
N LEU A 97 11.55 -10.85 -4.33
CA LEU A 97 10.53 -9.83 -4.20
C LEU A 97 10.84 -8.71 -5.20
N ASP A 98 9.84 -8.26 -5.98
CA ASP A 98 10.03 -7.21 -6.99
C ASP A 98 9.32 -5.92 -6.64
N VAL A 99 8.14 -6.03 -6.03
CA VAL A 99 7.30 -4.88 -5.68
C VAL A 99 6.78 -5.02 -4.27
N LEU A 100 6.87 -3.94 -3.49
CA LEU A 100 6.13 -3.76 -2.25
C LEU A 100 5.04 -2.69 -2.48
N VAL A 101 3.80 -3.01 -2.10
CA VAL A 101 2.70 -2.05 -2.04
C VAL A 101 2.27 -1.86 -0.59
N ASN A 102 2.63 -0.72 -0.02
CA ASN A 102 2.17 -0.30 1.30
C ASN A 102 0.77 0.31 1.17
N ASN A 103 -0.24 -0.55 1.29
CA ASN A 103 -1.64 -0.17 1.19
C ASN A 103 -2.35 -0.18 2.56
N ALA A 104 -1.94 -1.04 3.49
CA ALA A 104 -2.55 -1.12 4.81
C ALA A 104 -2.59 0.25 5.52
N GLY A 105 -3.72 0.54 6.12
CA GLY A 105 -3.94 1.75 6.89
C GLY A 105 -5.31 1.77 7.56
N ILE A 106 -5.45 2.66 8.53
CA ILE A 106 -6.69 2.95 9.25
C ILE A 106 -7.03 4.43 9.12
N SER A 107 -8.32 4.76 9.15
CA SER A 107 -8.79 6.16 9.15
C SER A 107 -8.98 6.67 10.58
N ASP A 108 -8.93 7.99 10.77
CA ASP A 108 -9.31 8.61 12.03
C ASP A 108 -10.77 9.08 12.02
N LEU A 109 -11.19 9.66 13.14
CA LEU A 109 -12.55 10.18 13.36
C LEU A 109 -12.63 11.70 13.17
N MET A 110 -11.78 12.29 12.33
CA MET A 110 -11.76 13.74 12.03
C MET A 110 -11.51 14.67 13.23
N HIS A 111 -10.82 14.20 14.27
CA HIS A 111 -10.51 15.03 15.43
C HIS A 111 -9.60 16.22 15.08
N PRO A 112 -9.93 17.45 15.56
CA PRO A 112 -8.98 18.55 15.60
C PRO A 112 -7.88 18.27 16.63
N THR A 113 -6.81 19.08 16.61
CA THR A 113 -5.63 18.86 17.47
C THR A 113 -5.96 18.83 18.96
N ALA A 114 -6.83 19.73 19.43
CA ALA A 114 -7.15 19.85 20.86
C ALA A 114 -7.90 18.63 21.40
N ASP A 115 -8.69 17.97 20.55
CA ASP A 115 -9.62 16.90 20.96
C ASP A 115 -9.16 15.51 20.52
N CYS A 116 -8.02 15.40 19.83
CA CYS A 116 -7.48 14.13 19.38
C CYS A 116 -6.97 13.31 20.57
N PRO A 117 -7.55 12.13 20.88
CA PRO A 117 -7.04 11.29 21.95
C PRO A 117 -5.63 10.79 21.61
N ILE A 118 -4.74 10.77 22.59
CA ILE A 118 -3.35 10.29 22.40
C ILE A 118 -3.33 8.84 21.89
N ALA A 119 -4.19 7.97 22.41
CA ALA A 119 -4.30 6.59 21.94
C ALA A 119 -4.69 6.49 20.45
N MET A 120 -5.52 7.42 19.95
CA MET A 120 -5.85 7.49 18.52
C MET A 120 -4.64 7.97 17.73
N TRP A 121 -3.97 9.03 18.18
CA TRP A 121 -2.73 9.51 17.57
C TRP A 121 -1.69 8.40 17.43
N ASP A 122 -1.36 7.74 18.54
CA ASP A 122 -0.35 6.68 18.58
C ASP A 122 -0.70 5.54 17.63
N ARG A 123 -1.97 5.11 17.61
CA ARG A 123 -2.43 4.05 16.72
C ARG A 123 -2.35 4.45 15.23
N GLN A 124 -2.72 5.68 14.89
CA GLN A 124 -2.63 6.19 13.51
C GLN A 124 -1.18 6.24 13.03
N ILE A 125 -0.29 6.79 13.85
CA ILE A 125 1.15 6.84 13.52
C ILE A 125 1.71 5.43 13.40
N LEU A 126 1.43 4.55 14.37
CA LEU A 126 1.93 3.19 14.40
C LEU A 126 1.52 2.41 13.14
N VAL A 127 0.24 2.43 12.77
CA VAL A 127 -0.24 1.65 11.62
C VAL A 127 0.13 2.30 10.29
N ASN A 128 -0.24 3.57 10.08
CA ASN A 128 -0.14 4.19 8.76
C ASN A 128 1.30 4.60 8.38
N MET A 129 2.08 5.04 9.37
CA MET A 129 3.45 5.53 9.15
C MET A 129 4.50 4.49 9.54
N THR A 130 4.53 4.07 10.80
CA THR A 130 5.53 3.09 11.28
C THR A 130 5.38 1.76 10.56
N GLY A 131 4.16 1.27 10.33
CA GLY A 131 3.91 0.04 9.56
C GLY A 131 4.44 0.11 8.13
N SER A 132 4.21 1.23 7.43
CA SER A 132 4.78 1.49 6.09
C SER A 132 6.30 1.58 6.11
N PHE A 133 6.89 2.13 7.18
CA PHE A 133 8.34 2.17 7.37
C PHE A 133 8.91 0.77 7.58
N VAL A 134 8.34 -0.04 8.47
CA VAL A 134 8.82 -1.40 8.79
C VAL A 134 8.82 -2.27 7.54
N THR A 135 7.69 -2.30 6.83
CA THR A 135 7.54 -3.04 5.57
C THR A 135 8.51 -2.58 4.50
N SER A 136 8.67 -1.27 4.31
CA SER A 136 9.68 -0.70 3.41
C SER A 136 11.09 -1.12 3.80
N GLN A 137 11.45 -1.02 5.08
CA GLN A 137 12.77 -1.39 5.59
C GLN A 137 13.10 -2.85 5.27
N ARG A 138 12.16 -3.78 5.56
CA ARG A 138 12.37 -5.21 5.28
C ARG A 138 12.44 -5.51 3.79
N ALA A 139 11.56 -4.91 2.98
CA ALA A 139 11.62 -5.07 1.53
C ALA A 139 12.92 -4.52 0.94
N ILE A 140 13.39 -3.36 1.38
CA ILE A 140 14.68 -2.79 0.94
C ILE A 140 15.84 -3.70 1.31
N GLN A 141 15.89 -4.22 2.55
CA GLN A 141 16.90 -5.19 2.97
C GLN A 141 16.92 -6.42 2.06
N GLN A 142 15.75 -6.89 1.64
CA GLN A 142 15.64 -7.98 0.68
C GLN A 142 16.07 -7.56 -0.74
N PHE A 143 15.61 -6.42 -1.25
CA PHE A 143 15.99 -5.90 -2.58
C PHE A 143 17.51 -5.73 -2.72
N LEU A 144 18.20 -5.27 -1.68
CA LEU A 144 19.65 -5.09 -1.68
C LEU A 144 20.43 -6.41 -1.76
N LYS A 145 19.84 -7.53 -1.33
CA LYS A 145 20.43 -8.88 -1.44
C LYS A 145 20.22 -9.52 -2.81
N GLN A 146 19.31 -8.98 -3.63
CA GLN A 146 18.93 -9.55 -4.92
C GLN A 146 19.71 -8.90 -6.04
N GLU A 147 20.12 -9.69 -7.04
CA GLU A 147 20.70 -9.13 -8.26
C GLU A 147 19.70 -8.25 -9.02
N PRO A 148 20.14 -7.09 -9.54
CA PRO A 148 19.31 -6.24 -10.38
C PRO A 148 18.86 -6.97 -11.65
N VAL A 149 17.63 -6.72 -12.08
CA VAL A 149 17.10 -7.11 -13.39
C VAL A 149 16.87 -5.81 -14.16
N ASP A 150 17.53 -5.67 -15.31
CA ASP A 150 17.49 -4.45 -16.12
C ASP A 150 17.88 -3.19 -15.32
N GLY A 151 18.87 -3.33 -14.42
CA GLY A 151 19.33 -2.25 -13.53
C GLY A 151 18.39 -1.94 -12.36
N GLN A 152 17.33 -2.71 -12.14
CA GLN A 152 16.35 -2.51 -11.07
C GLN A 152 16.37 -3.66 -10.06
N ARG A 153 16.37 -3.34 -8.77
CA ARG A 153 16.30 -4.30 -7.66
C ARG A 153 14.89 -4.45 -7.10
N GLY A 154 14.09 -3.37 -7.12
CA GLY A 154 12.72 -3.41 -6.64
C GLY A 154 11.99 -2.07 -6.71
N VAL A 155 10.70 -2.10 -6.45
CA VAL A 155 9.81 -0.93 -6.44
C VAL A 155 9.00 -0.93 -5.15
N ILE A 156 8.87 0.23 -4.52
CA ILE A 156 7.96 0.47 -3.40
C ILE A 156 6.88 1.43 -3.88
N LEU A 157 5.63 1.10 -3.61
CA LEU A 157 4.47 1.93 -3.87
C LEU A 157 3.74 2.19 -2.55
N ASN A 158 3.74 3.44 -2.11
CA ASN A 158 3.01 3.86 -0.91
C ASN A 158 1.64 4.42 -1.29
N VAL A 159 0.58 3.85 -0.73
CA VAL A 159 -0.78 4.39 -0.84
C VAL A 159 -0.95 5.51 0.19
N ILE A 160 -1.00 6.74 -0.31
CA ILE A 160 -1.20 7.93 0.51
C ILE A 160 -2.66 8.41 0.40
N SER A 161 -2.90 9.68 0.74
CA SER A 161 -4.21 10.34 0.68
C SER A 161 -4.01 11.81 0.36
N ALA A 162 -5.08 12.50 -0.06
CA ALA A 162 -5.10 13.96 -0.15
C ALA A 162 -4.72 14.61 1.19
N ALA A 163 -5.02 13.96 2.32
CA ALA A 163 -4.58 14.36 3.65
C ALA A 163 -3.06 14.28 3.86
N GLY A 164 -2.31 13.65 2.95
CA GLY A 164 -0.85 13.62 3.00
C GLY A 164 -0.16 14.86 2.41
N VAL A 165 -0.92 15.74 1.75
CA VAL A 165 -0.41 17.02 1.22
C VAL A 165 -1.33 18.21 1.50
N HIS A 166 -2.47 17.98 2.18
CA HIS A 166 -3.41 19.02 2.60
C HIS A 166 -3.86 18.77 4.05
N GLY A 167 -4.07 19.84 4.82
CA GLY A 167 -4.44 19.75 6.24
C GLY A 167 -5.93 19.53 6.55
N ALA A 168 -6.84 19.96 5.66
CA ALA A 168 -8.29 19.97 5.92
C ALA A 168 -9.04 18.80 5.23
N ARG A 169 -8.41 17.63 5.16
CA ARG A 169 -8.96 16.44 4.45
C ARG A 169 -9.17 15.22 5.35
N ALA A 170 -8.66 15.25 6.58
CA ALA A 170 -8.84 14.23 7.60
C ALA A 170 -8.65 14.87 9.00
N GLY A 171 -8.78 14.09 10.08
CA GLY A 171 -8.35 14.55 11.39
C GLY A 171 -6.83 14.71 11.49
N VAL A 172 -6.38 15.28 12.60
CA VAL A 172 -4.97 15.65 12.81
C VAL A 172 -4.03 14.43 12.73
N ALA A 173 -4.45 13.29 13.30
CA ALA A 173 -3.63 12.11 13.42
C ALA A 173 -3.43 11.41 12.07
N TYR A 174 -4.52 11.23 11.31
CA TYR A 174 -4.42 10.66 9.97
C TYR A 174 -3.64 11.59 9.03
N THR A 175 -3.91 12.89 9.08
CA THR A 175 -3.19 13.91 8.29
C THR A 175 -1.70 13.87 8.56
N ALA A 176 -1.29 13.89 9.84
CA ALA A 176 0.12 13.78 10.22
C ALA A 176 0.75 12.48 9.73
N SER A 177 0.06 11.34 9.91
CA SER A 177 0.56 10.04 9.47
C SER A 177 0.83 9.99 7.95
N LYS A 178 -0.08 10.55 7.13
CA LYS A 178 0.05 10.55 5.66
C LYS A 178 1.08 11.56 5.15
N HIS A 179 1.25 12.71 5.82
CA HIS A 179 2.39 13.59 5.54
C HIS A 179 3.72 12.90 5.87
N GLY A 180 3.77 12.17 6.98
CA GLY A 180 4.91 11.33 7.36
C GLY A 180 5.24 10.29 6.29
N THR A 181 4.24 9.61 5.72
CA THR A 181 4.43 8.66 4.60
C THR A 181 4.97 9.34 3.34
N VAL A 182 4.57 10.58 3.04
CA VAL A 182 5.16 11.36 1.92
C VAL A 182 6.64 11.65 2.17
N GLY A 183 7.01 12.07 3.38
CA GLY A 183 8.40 12.25 3.79
C GLY A 183 9.22 10.96 3.68
N LEU A 184 8.67 9.85 4.18
CA LEU A 184 9.27 8.51 4.04
C LEU A 184 9.50 8.14 2.57
N THR A 185 8.53 8.39 1.70
CA THR A 185 8.61 8.10 0.26
C THR A 185 9.77 8.86 -0.38
N ARG A 186 9.83 10.18 -0.17
CA ARG A 186 10.87 11.04 -0.73
C ARG A 186 12.26 10.68 -0.22
N SER A 187 12.41 10.46 1.08
CA SER A 187 13.68 10.04 1.68
C SER A 187 14.16 8.70 1.11
N THR A 188 13.25 7.72 1.04
CA THR A 188 13.57 6.39 0.48
C THR A 188 14.00 6.49 -0.98
N ALA A 189 13.27 7.25 -1.79
CA ALA A 189 13.63 7.46 -3.19
C ALA A 189 15.04 8.05 -3.34
N ALA A 190 15.37 9.08 -2.57
CA ALA A 190 16.67 9.75 -2.65
C ALA A 190 17.84 8.81 -2.28
N PHE A 191 17.71 8.02 -1.21
CA PHE A 191 18.78 7.15 -0.74
C PHE A 191 18.96 5.87 -1.55
N TYR A 192 17.88 5.33 -2.11
CA TYR A 192 17.89 4.00 -2.74
C TYR A 192 17.68 4.02 -4.26
N GLY A 193 17.28 5.15 -4.85
CA GLY A 193 17.22 5.34 -6.30
C GLY A 193 18.53 4.97 -7.02
N PRO A 194 19.70 5.50 -6.60
CA PRO A 194 21.00 5.12 -7.16
C PRO A 194 21.36 3.64 -6.98
N LYS A 195 20.67 2.92 -6.08
CA LYS A 195 20.86 1.49 -5.82
C LYS A 195 19.88 0.61 -6.61
N GLY A 196 19.12 1.21 -7.54
CA GLY A 196 18.15 0.52 -8.38
C GLY A 196 16.82 0.22 -7.68
N ILE A 197 16.50 0.91 -6.58
CA ILE A 197 15.21 0.75 -5.88
C ILE A 197 14.40 2.04 -6.05
N ARG A 198 13.22 1.92 -6.65
CA ARG A 198 12.30 3.07 -6.82
C ARG A 198 11.31 3.13 -5.67
N CYS A 199 10.96 4.33 -5.22
CA CYS A 199 9.92 4.54 -4.22
C CYS A 199 8.93 5.59 -4.73
N LEU A 200 7.67 5.19 -4.88
CA LEU A 200 6.59 5.97 -5.48
C LEU A 200 5.46 6.12 -4.48
N ALA A 201 4.65 7.16 -4.64
CA ALA A 201 3.39 7.29 -3.91
C ALA A 201 2.22 7.51 -4.87
N ILE A 202 1.09 6.88 -4.57
CA ILE A 202 -0.18 7.15 -5.24
C ILE A 202 -1.18 7.71 -4.26
N MET A 203 -1.98 8.64 -4.75
CA MET A 203 -3.07 9.26 -4.02
C MET A 203 -4.39 8.89 -4.71
N PRO A 204 -5.05 7.81 -4.27
CA PRO A 204 -6.38 7.50 -4.76
C PRO A 204 -7.34 8.65 -4.43
N GLY A 205 -8.25 8.94 -5.37
CA GLY A 205 -9.40 9.79 -5.11
C GLY A 205 -10.35 9.16 -4.07
N PRO A 206 -11.44 9.85 -3.68
CA PRO A 206 -12.44 9.27 -2.81
C PRO A 206 -12.99 7.98 -3.42
N MET A 207 -12.87 6.87 -2.68
CA MET A 207 -13.31 5.54 -3.11
C MET A 207 -14.12 4.89 -2.00
N MET A 208 -15.22 4.25 -2.37
CA MET A 208 -15.95 3.37 -1.46
C MET A 208 -15.06 2.16 -1.18
N THR A 209 -14.44 2.15 0.00
CA THR A 209 -13.64 1.03 0.53
C THR A 209 -14.23 0.59 1.87
N ASN A 210 -13.67 -0.40 2.55
CA ASN A 210 -14.07 -0.72 3.92
C ASN A 210 -13.75 0.40 4.93
N MET A 211 -12.98 1.43 4.52
CA MET A 211 -12.84 2.68 5.28
C MET A 211 -13.94 3.70 4.97
N ALA A 212 -14.85 3.40 4.04
CA ALA A 212 -16.01 4.23 3.75
C ALA A 212 -17.01 4.14 4.89
N ARG A 213 -17.64 5.29 5.15
CA ARG A 213 -18.37 5.58 6.37
C ARG A 213 -19.82 5.14 6.16
N ASP A 214 -20.24 4.06 6.81
CA ASP A 214 -21.67 3.83 7.00
C ASP A 214 -22.23 4.86 8.00
N GLU A 215 -23.56 4.94 8.09
CA GLU A 215 -24.23 5.93 8.95
C GLU A 215 -23.84 5.79 10.43
N GLU A 216 -23.45 4.60 10.87
CA GLU A 216 -23.02 4.35 12.24
C GLU A 216 -21.61 4.89 12.48
N HIS A 217 -20.68 4.65 11.56
CA HIS A 217 -19.34 5.19 11.60
C HIS A 217 -19.33 6.72 11.55
N ILE A 218 -20.22 7.35 10.78
CA ILE A 218 -20.33 8.82 10.71
C ILE A 218 -20.68 9.43 12.08
N LYS A 219 -21.45 8.73 12.92
CA LYS A 219 -21.84 9.25 14.25
C LYS A 219 -20.65 9.37 15.21
N GLU A 220 -19.59 8.59 15.00
CA GLU A 220 -18.39 8.64 15.83
C GLU A 220 -17.46 9.81 15.47
N PHE A 221 -17.71 10.49 14.36
CA PHE A 221 -16.83 11.54 13.88
C PHE A 221 -16.97 12.82 14.69
N HIS A 222 -15.84 13.52 14.88
CA HIS A 222 -15.85 14.82 15.50
C HIS A 222 -16.71 15.81 14.69
N PRO A 223 -17.70 16.50 15.31
CA PRO A 223 -18.64 17.36 14.60
C PRO A 223 -17.97 18.48 13.80
N GLU A 224 -16.93 19.10 14.35
CA GLU A 224 -16.17 20.17 13.68
C GLU A 224 -15.45 19.65 12.43
N GLY A 225 -14.82 18.47 12.53
CA GLY A 225 -14.14 17.85 11.40
C GLY A 225 -15.10 17.42 10.30
N LEU A 226 -16.29 16.94 10.66
CA LEU A 226 -17.37 16.67 9.71
C LEU A 226 -17.83 17.93 8.98
N ALA A 227 -17.98 19.05 9.69
CA ALA A 227 -18.37 20.33 9.10
C ALA A 227 -17.31 20.83 8.09
N MET A 228 -16.03 20.70 8.43
CA MET A 228 -14.94 21.00 7.49
C MET A 228 -15.01 20.13 6.23
N GLY A 229 -15.28 18.83 6.37
CA GLY A 229 -15.40 17.91 5.24
C GLY A 229 -16.58 18.19 4.30
N LYS A 230 -17.61 18.92 4.77
CA LYS A 230 -18.76 19.36 3.96
C LYS A 230 -18.56 20.70 3.27
N THR A 231 -17.49 21.42 3.60
CA THR A 231 -17.21 22.72 2.98
C THR A 231 -16.51 22.46 1.65
N PRO A 232 -17.10 22.83 0.49
CA PRO A 232 -16.46 22.64 -0.79
C PRO A 232 -15.15 23.42 -0.80
N SER A 233 -14.06 22.69 -0.99
CA SER A 233 -12.75 23.31 -1.14
C SER A 233 -12.67 23.89 -2.56
N PRO A 234 -12.11 25.10 -2.76
CA PRO A 234 -11.98 25.72 -4.08
C PRO A 234 -11.23 24.87 -5.13
N SER A 235 -10.54 23.81 -4.70
CA SER A 235 -9.83 22.85 -5.56
C SER A 235 -10.64 21.59 -5.92
N GLU A 236 -11.97 21.60 -5.82
CA GLU A 236 -12.85 20.46 -6.19
C GLU A 236 -12.85 20.07 -7.68
N HIS A 237 -12.02 20.71 -8.50
CA HIS A 237 -11.79 20.30 -9.87
C HIS A 237 -10.67 19.26 -9.92
N SER A 238 -11.08 18.00 -10.15
CA SER A 238 -10.25 16.92 -10.71
C SER A 238 -9.24 16.24 -9.76
N TYR A 239 -9.71 15.40 -8.83
CA TYR A 239 -8.83 14.42 -8.17
C TYR A 239 -8.63 13.19 -9.06
N THR A 240 -7.83 13.37 -10.11
CA THR A 240 -7.15 12.28 -10.81
C THR A 240 -6.22 11.57 -9.82
N THR A 241 -6.08 10.24 -9.92
CA THR A 241 -5.03 9.50 -9.20
C THR A 241 -3.68 10.19 -9.42
N MET A 242 -3.23 10.96 -8.43
CA MET A 242 -1.97 11.68 -8.54
C MET A 242 -0.85 10.71 -8.14
N CYS A 243 -0.06 10.29 -9.13
CA CYS A 243 1.18 9.55 -8.89
C CYS A 243 2.29 10.58 -8.61
N LEU A 244 2.74 10.66 -7.37
CA LEU A 244 3.96 11.40 -7.02
C LEU A 244 5.14 10.46 -7.25
N ILE A 245 5.80 10.63 -8.40
CA ILE A 245 7.09 9.98 -8.65
C ILE A 245 8.16 10.82 -7.95
N ALA A 246 8.69 10.31 -6.84
CA ALA A 246 9.94 10.81 -6.29
C ALA A 246 11.08 10.09 -7.00
N ASN A 247 11.61 10.67 -8.08
CA ASN A 247 12.95 10.33 -8.57
C ASN A 247 13.48 11.51 -9.41
N GLU A 248 14.25 12.40 -8.80
CA GLU A 248 14.86 13.53 -9.52
C GLU A 248 16.09 13.12 -10.37
N THR A 249 16.50 11.84 -10.36
CA THR A 249 17.78 11.44 -10.99
C THR A 249 17.74 10.22 -11.90
N SER A 250 16.59 9.61 -12.20
CA SER A 250 16.53 8.72 -13.37
C SER A 250 15.16 8.73 -14.03
N SER A 251 15.20 9.10 -15.31
CA SER A 251 14.13 9.06 -16.29
C SER A 251 13.33 7.75 -16.21
N ILE A 252 12.04 7.84 -15.86
CA ILE A 252 10.91 7.21 -16.56
C ILE A 252 9.60 7.83 -15.99
N SER A 253 8.94 8.53 -16.91
CA SER A 253 7.54 8.98 -17.01
C SER A 253 6.53 8.56 -15.95
N GLY A 254 5.71 9.55 -15.53
CA GLY A 254 4.41 9.37 -14.91
C GLY A 254 3.58 8.30 -15.62
N VAL A 255 3.03 7.35 -14.86
CA VAL A 255 2.02 6.43 -15.35
C VAL A 255 0.66 7.00 -14.95
N ASP A 256 -0.05 7.48 -15.95
CA ASP A 256 -1.45 7.92 -15.87
C ASP A 256 -2.34 6.68 -15.88
N PHE A 257 -3.00 6.36 -14.76
CA PHE A 257 -4.06 5.35 -14.72
C PHE A 257 -5.40 6.03 -14.99
N GLN A 258 -5.59 6.53 -16.21
CA GLN A 258 -6.85 7.15 -16.65
C GLN A 258 -7.87 6.18 -17.25
N HIS A 259 -7.56 4.89 -17.38
CA HIS A 259 -8.42 3.94 -18.08
C HIS A 259 -8.62 2.65 -17.28
N LEU A 260 -9.55 2.66 -16.32
CA LEU A 260 -10.32 1.47 -15.98
C LEU A 260 -11.66 1.57 -16.73
N PRO A 261 -12.10 0.53 -17.46
CA PRO A 261 -13.41 0.55 -18.12
C PRO A 261 -14.51 0.69 -17.05
N ARG A 262 -15.51 1.51 -17.38
CA ARG A 262 -16.69 1.81 -16.54
C ARG A 262 -17.48 0.56 -16.20
#